data_AF-A0A6L5E1A4-F1
#
_entry.id   AF-A0A6L5E1A4-F1
#
_cell.length_a   1.000
_cell.length_b   1.000
_cell.length_c   1.000
_cell.angle_alpha   90.00
_cell.angle_beta   90.00
_cell.angle_gamma   90.00
#
_symmetry.space_group_name_H-M   'P 1'
#
loop_
_entity.id
_entity.type
_entity.pdbx_description
1 polymer ?
#
loop_
_entity_poly.entity_id
_entity_poly.type
_entity_poly.pdbx_seq_one_letter_code
_entity_poly.pdbx_strand_id
1 'polypeptide(L)'
;MKKSVLIILGVFLIVVISNTEPFKQTVSPYISTLANLTAAGGVIALFFQFKREGDLNEADFILRINTEFITNEFIVRIYKMLEESKADGQKENPFTKDDIIDMANYLTYFEPFYSLVRRKIVKIESIDPILSYRFFLAVNNKYMQEMLLCAENKEIAWEATYKLHNHWSKYREKLNREIWESEYCLSKGKYYNQMIKS
;
A
#
# COMPACT_ATOMS: atom_id res chain seq x y z
N MET A 1 -14.39 42.29 0.78
CA MET A 1 -15.60 41.45 0.96
C MET A 1 -16.04 40.70 -0.31
N LYS A 2 -16.19 41.33 -1.49
CA LYS A 2 -16.77 40.67 -2.68
C LYS A 2 -15.96 39.49 -3.27
N LYS A 3 -14.62 39.55 -3.26
CA LYS A 3 -13.76 38.47 -3.82
C LYS A 3 -13.76 37.20 -2.96
N SER A 4 -13.70 37.32 -1.65
CA SER A 4 -13.70 36.18 -0.72
C SER A 4 -15.02 35.41 -0.76
N VAL A 5 -16.15 36.12 -0.89
CA VAL A 5 -17.47 35.51 -1.03
C VAL A 5 -17.61 34.77 -2.38
N LEU A 6 -17.06 35.32 -3.46
CA LEU A 6 -17.03 34.63 -4.77
C LEU A 6 -16.19 33.36 -4.74
N ILE A 7 -15.04 33.38 -4.05
CA ILE A 7 -14.18 32.20 -3.90
C ILE A 7 -14.90 31.14 -3.07
N ILE A 8 -15.53 31.52 -1.95
CA ILE A 8 -16.28 30.58 -1.11
C ILE A 8 -17.45 29.95 -1.88
N LEU A 9 -18.22 30.76 -2.63
CA LEU A 9 -19.30 30.26 -3.47
C LEU A 9 -18.79 29.36 -4.60
N GLY A 10 -17.65 29.68 -5.20
CA GLY A 10 -17.01 28.85 -6.21
C GLY A 10 -16.55 27.50 -5.67
N VAL A 11 -15.90 27.49 -4.51
CA VAL A 11 -15.48 26.26 -3.81
C VAL A 11 -16.71 25.43 -3.42
N PHE A 12 -17.76 26.06 -2.90
CA PHE A 12 -19.00 25.38 -2.55
C PHE A 12 -19.69 24.75 -3.77
N LEU A 13 -19.72 25.45 -4.90
CA LEU A 13 -20.28 24.93 -6.15
C LEU A 13 -19.51 23.72 -6.66
N ILE A 14 -18.17 23.77 -6.59
CA ILE A 14 -17.30 22.65 -6.97
C ILE A 14 -17.61 21.44 -6.09
N VAL A 15 -17.68 21.62 -4.76
CA VAL A 15 -18.01 20.53 -3.82
C VAL A 15 -19.39 19.93 -4.13
N VAL A 16 -20.40 20.75 -4.42
CA VAL A 16 -21.76 20.26 -4.75
C VAL A 16 -21.75 19.46 -6.05
N ILE A 17 -21.10 19.97 -7.11
CA ILE A 17 -21.00 19.28 -8.40
C ILE A 17 -20.23 17.96 -8.26
N SER A 18 -19.15 17.94 -7.48
CA SER A 18 -18.36 16.74 -7.21
C SER A 18 -19.15 15.63 -6.49
N ASN A 19 -20.21 15.97 -5.75
CA ASN A 19 -21.04 15.01 -5.03
C ASN A 19 -22.23 14.48 -5.84
N THR A 20 -22.43 14.96 -7.08
CA THR A 20 -23.51 14.46 -7.94
C THR A 20 -23.16 13.08 -8.52
N GLU A 21 -24.14 12.17 -8.56
CA GLU A 21 -23.98 10.81 -9.12
C GLU A 21 -23.45 10.78 -10.57
N PRO A 22 -23.87 11.67 -11.50
CA PRO A 22 -23.34 11.70 -12.87
C PRO A 22 -21.85 12.05 -12.93
N PHE A 23 -21.38 12.91 -12.02
CA PHE A 23 -19.96 13.25 -11.92
C PHE A 23 -19.18 12.04 -11.40
N LYS A 24 -19.59 11.46 -10.26
CA LYS A 24 -18.95 10.27 -9.68
C LYS A 24 -18.78 9.14 -10.70
N GLN A 25 -19.79 8.88 -11.53
CA GLN A 25 -19.75 7.79 -12.51
C GLN A 25 -18.81 8.08 -13.70
N THR A 26 -18.67 9.34 -14.10
CA THR A 26 -17.82 9.76 -15.23
C THR A 26 -16.35 9.92 -14.84
N VAL A 27 -16.06 10.39 -13.62
CA VAL A 27 -14.69 10.58 -13.13
C VAL A 27 -14.19 9.46 -12.24
N SER A 28 -15.02 8.52 -11.76
CA SER A 28 -14.58 7.37 -10.94
C SER A 28 -13.33 6.66 -11.47
N PRO A 29 -13.23 6.31 -12.78
CA PRO A 29 -12.03 5.67 -13.33
C PRO A 29 -10.78 6.57 -13.29
N TYR A 30 -10.95 7.88 -13.37
CA TYR A 30 -9.85 8.86 -13.30
C TYR A 30 -9.49 9.21 -11.84
N ILE A 31 -10.47 9.24 -10.94
CA ILE A 31 -10.29 9.47 -9.50
C ILE A 31 -9.58 8.29 -8.87
N SER A 32 -9.90 7.05 -9.23
CA SER A 32 -9.15 5.88 -8.75
C SER A 32 -7.70 6.00 -9.20
N THR A 33 -7.44 6.16 -10.50
CA THR A 33 -6.08 6.30 -11.07
C THR A 33 -5.29 7.47 -10.44
N LEU A 34 -5.94 8.59 -10.12
CA LEU A 34 -5.31 9.75 -9.46
C LEU A 34 -5.08 9.53 -7.95
N ALA A 35 -6.02 8.89 -7.25
CA ALA A 35 -5.88 8.53 -5.84
C ALA A 35 -4.76 7.49 -5.63
N ASN A 36 -4.55 6.61 -6.61
CA ASN A 36 -3.51 5.59 -6.62
C ASN A 36 -2.10 6.18 -6.71
N LEU A 37 -1.91 7.20 -7.54
CA LEU A 37 -0.68 8.01 -7.58
C LEU A 37 -0.47 8.80 -6.29
N THR A 38 -1.56 9.16 -5.59
CA THR A 38 -1.50 9.97 -4.38
C THR A 38 -0.97 9.19 -3.18
N ALA A 39 -1.30 7.90 -3.03
CA ALA A 39 -0.84 7.09 -1.88
C ALA A 39 0.66 6.80 -1.92
N ALA A 40 1.15 6.24 -3.03
CA ALA A 40 2.59 6.05 -3.22
C ALA A 40 3.32 7.40 -3.32
N GLY A 41 2.69 8.40 -3.94
CA GLY A 41 3.16 9.77 -4.00
C GLY A 41 3.33 10.41 -2.62
N GLY A 42 2.46 10.11 -1.66
CA GLY A 42 2.55 10.55 -0.27
C GLY A 42 3.80 10.01 0.41
N VAL A 43 3.99 8.69 0.40
CA VAL A 43 5.20 8.05 0.95
C VAL A 43 6.48 8.55 0.26
N ILE A 44 6.46 8.76 -1.05
CA ILE A 44 7.59 9.32 -1.82
C ILE A 44 7.82 10.81 -1.49
N ALA A 45 6.78 11.62 -1.32
CA ALA A 45 6.89 13.02 -0.94
C ALA A 45 7.46 13.16 0.47
N LEU A 46 7.02 12.30 1.39
CA LEU A 46 7.60 12.19 2.73
C LEU A 46 9.08 11.85 2.63
N PHE A 47 9.48 10.91 1.78
CA PHE A 47 10.90 10.62 1.54
C PHE A 47 11.72 11.87 1.16
N PHE A 48 11.21 12.70 0.24
CA PHE A 48 11.92 13.92 -0.15
C PHE A 48 11.95 14.97 0.97
N GLN A 49 10.89 15.07 1.78
CA GLN A 49 10.87 15.92 2.97
C GLN A 49 11.89 15.46 4.00
N PHE A 50 11.94 14.15 4.29
CA PHE A 50 12.93 13.53 5.18
C PHE A 50 14.36 13.84 4.79
N LYS A 51 14.69 13.65 3.51
CA LYS A 51 16.05 13.88 3.01
C LYS A 51 16.46 15.36 3.12
N ARG A 52 15.50 16.28 3.07
CA ARG A 52 15.77 17.73 3.09
C ARG A 52 15.82 18.30 4.51
N GLU A 53 15.00 17.79 5.41
CA GLU A 53 14.80 18.40 6.73
C GLU A 53 15.63 17.77 7.84
N GLY A 54 16.29 16.63 7.62
CA GLY A 54 17.28 16.04 8.53
C GLY A 54 16.73 15.50 9.86
N ASP A 55 15.67 16.12 10.39
CA ASP A 55 15.00 15.89 11.67
C ASP A 55 13.47 16.00 11.50
N LEU A 56 12.90 15.27 10.55
CA LEU A 56 11.50 14.89 10.74
C LEU A 56 11.46 13.93 11.94
N ASN A 57 10.73 14.29 13.00
CA ASN A 57 10.51 13.36 14.11
C ASN A 57 9.93 12.07 13.53
N GLU A 58 10.61 10.95 13.72
CA GLU A 58 10.22 9.63 13.20
C GLU A 58 8.74 9.32 13.51
N ALA A 59 8.22 9.83 14.64
CA ALA A 59 6.82 9.78 15.01
C ALA A 59 5.87 10.47 14.00
N ASP A 60 6.21 11.65 13.47
CA ASP A 60 5.36 12.39 12.53
C ASP A 60 5.24 11.66 11.19
N PHE A 61 6.31 11.02 10.76
CA PHE A 61 6.31 10.18 9.55
C PHE A 61 5.43 8.97 9.69
N ILE A 62 5.63 8.28 10.79
CA ILE A 62 4.86 7.10 11.16
C ILE A 62 3.37 7.45 11.26
N LEU A 63 3.02 8.57 11.88
CA LEU A 63 1.65 9.05 11.97
C LEU A 63 1.06 9.35 10.59
N ARG A 64 1.82 10.01 9.70
CA ARG A 64 1.39 10.34 8.34
C ARG A 64 1.16 9.09 7.51
N ILE A 65 2.08 8.13 7.54
CA ILE A 65 1.94 6.81 6.89
C ILE A 65 0.65 6.13 7.30
N ASN A 66 0.43 6.03 8.61
CA ASN A 66 -0.76 5.34 9.12
C ASN A 66 -2.03 6.12 8.72
N THR A 67 -1.98 7.45 8.76
CA THR A 67 -3.09 8.30 8.31
C THR A 67 -3.40 8.09 6.83
N GLU A 68 -2.39 8.09 5.95
CA GLU A 68 -2.54 7.82 4.52
C GLU A 68 -3.16 6.44 4.27
N PHE A 69 -2.74 5.41 5.04
CA PHE A 69 -3.31 4.08 4.93
C PHE A 69 -4.80 4.04 5.29
N ILE A 70 -5.18 4.61 6.44
CA ILE A 70 -6.56 4.50 6.94
C ILE A 70 -7.55 5.46 6.26
N THR A 71 -7.05 6.50 5.60
CA THR A 71 -7.89 7.49 4.90
C THR A 71 -8.07 7.18 3.41
N ASN A 72 -7.24 6.31 2.84
CA ASN A 72 -7.36 5.92 1.45
C ASN A 72 -8.39 4.79 1.29
N GLU A 73 -9.56 5.11 0.76
CA GLU A 73 -10.68 4.17 0.59
C GLU A 73 -10.31 2.94 -0.25
N PHE A 74 -9.44 3.07 -1.26
CA PHE A 74 -8.99 1.94 -2.09
C PHE A 74 -8.09 0.99 -1.30
N ILE A 75 -7.16 1.53 -0.52
CA ILE A 75 -6.28 0.74 0.35
C ILE A 75 -7.13 0.03 1.42
N VAL A 76 -8.07 0.74 2.05
CA VAL A 76 -8.94 0.18 3.08
C VAL A 76 -9.85 -0.91 2.51
N ARG A 77 -10.35 -0.76 1.27
CA ARG A 77 -11.18 -1.78 0.62
C ARG A 77 -10.42 -3.09 0.44
N ILE A 78 -9.22 -3.04 -0.14
CA ILE A 78 -8.39 -4.25 -0.33
C ILE A 78 -7.99 -4.84 1.02
N TYR A 79 -7.65 -4.01 2.01
CA TYR A 79 -7.37 -4.51 3.36
C TYR A 79 -8.55 -5.28 3.97
N LYS A 80 -9.78 -4.79 3.80
CA LYS A 80 -10.98 -5.48 4.27
C LYS A 80 -11.16 -6.85 3.61
N MET A 81 -10.96 -6.93 2.29
CA MET A 81 -11.03 -8.20 1.55
C MET A 81 -9.95 -9.20 1.99
N LEU A 82 -8.75 -8.69 2.32
CA LEU A 82 -7.67 -9.50 2.89
C LEU A 82 -8.02 -10.03 4.29
N GLU A 83 -8.64 -9.22 5.15
CA GLU A 83 -9.14 -9.67 6.46
C GLU A 83 -10.21 -10.75 6.33
N GLU A 84 -11.16 -10.58 5.41
CA GLU A 84 -12.20 -11.57 5.12
C GLU A 84 -11.59 -12.89 4.62
N SER A 85 -10.60 -12.81 3.72
CA SER A 85 -9.85 -13.97 3.25
C SER A 85 -9.06 -14.64 4.37
N LYS A 86 -8.49 -13.91 5.32
CA LYS A 86 -7.85 -14.54 6.47
C LYS A 86 -8.88 -15.21 7.39
N ALA A 87 -10.02 -14.57 7.62
CA ALA A 87 -11.08 -15.10 8.48
C ALA A 87 -11.68 -16.42 7.94
N ASP A 88 -11.74 -16.59 6.62
CA ASP A 88 -12.22 -17.83 5.99
C ASP A 88 -11.13 -18.92 5.86
N GLY A 89 -9.87 -18.61 6.20
CA GLY A 89 -8.71 -19.49 6.03
C GLY A 89 -8.23 -19.56 4.57
N GLN A 90 -8.40 -18.46 3.84
CA GLN A 90 -8.18 -18.30 2.41
C GLN A 90 -8.86 -19.42 1.63
N LYS A 91 -10.14 -19.71 1.88
CA LYS A 91 -10.88 -20.78 1.19
C LYS A 91 -11.51 -20.28 -0.10
N GLU A 92 -12.11 -19.10 -0.06
CA GLU A 92 -12.73 -18.46 -1.20
C GLU A 92 -11.90 -17.26 -1.66
N ASN A 93 -11.90 -17.01 -2.97
CA ASN A 93 -11.24 -15.83 -3.51
C ASN A 93 -12.13 -14.61 -3.23
N PRO A 94 -11.71 -13.67 -2.37
CA PRO A 94 -12.52 -12.46 -2.15
C PRO A 94 -12.43 -11.51 -3.34
N PHE A 95 -11.44 -11.65 -4.22
CA PHE A 95 -11.13 -10.73 -5.31
C PHE A 95 -11.78 -11.13 -6.63
N THR A 96 -12.17 -10.12 -7.39
CA THR A 96 -12.61 -10.24 -8.78
C THR A 96 -11.55 -9.73 -9.74
N LYS A 97 -11.76 -9.90 -11.05
CA LYS A 97 -10.85 -9.34 -12.07
C LYS A 97 -10.79 -7.81 -12.03
N ASP A 98 -11.87 -7.16 -11.61
CA ASP A 98 -11.94 -5.70 -11.53
C ASP A 98 -11.11 -5.15 -10.36
N ASP A 99 -10.79 -6.00 -9.38
CA ASP A 99 -9.98 -5.63 -8.21
C ASP A 99 -8.47 -5.63 -8.49
N ILE A 100 -8.01 -6.18 -9.62
CA ILE A 100 -6.56 -6.33 -9.92
C ILE A 100 -5.82 -4.99 -9.83
N ILE A 101 -6.44 -3.90 -10.30
CA ILE A 101 -5.84 -2.56 -10.24
C ILE A 101 -5.69 -2.14 -8.77
N ASP A 102 -6.73 -2.28 -7.97
CA ASP A 102 -6.71 -1.85 -6.57
C ASP A 102 -5.80 -2.72 -5.70
N MET A 103 -5.72 -4.03 -5.99
CA MET A 103 -4.72 -4.94 -5.42
C MET A 103 -3.30 -4.46 -5.74
N ALA A 104 -3.05 -4.06 -6.99
CA ALA A 104 -1.76 -3.53 -7.41
C ALA A 104 -1.44 -2.24 -6.65
N ASN A 105 -2.40 -1.32 -6.50
CA ASN A 105 -2.21 -0.08 -5.74
C ASN A 105 -1.92 -0.32 -4.27
N TYR A 106 -2.58 -1.32 -3.67
CA TYR A 106 -2.31 -1.74 -2.31
C TYR A 106 -0.86 -2.19 -2.14
N LEU A 107 -0.32 -2.98 -3.08
CA LEU A 107 1.09 -3.39 -3.07
C LEU A 107 2.03 -2.21 -3.30
N THR A 108 1.71 -1.33 -4.26
CA THR A 108 2.50 -0.13 -4.59
C THR A 108 2.65 0.82 -3.39
N TYR A 109 1.67 0.87 -2.46
CA TYR A 109 1.82 1.61 -1.21
C TYR A 109 3.06 1.15 -0.41
N PHE A 110 3.38 -0.15 -0.42
CA PHE A 110 4.50 -0.71 0.32
C PHE A 110 5.85 -0.63 -0.42
N GLU A 111 5.87 -0.48 -1.74
CA GLU A 111 7.12 -0.51 -2.52
C GLU A 111 8.17 0.55 -2.11
N PRO A 112 7.80 1.81 -1.83
CA PRO A 112 8.77 2.81 -1.41
C PRO A 112 9.54 2.42 -0.15
N PHE A 113 8.94 1.64 0.75
CA PHE A 113 9.55 1.22 2.01
C PHE A 113 10.81 0.37 1.80
N TYR A 114 10.89 -0.40 0.72
CA TYR A 114 12.13 -1.11 0.39
C TYR A 114 13.29 -0.14 0.23
N SER A 115 13.09 0.92 -0.56
CA SER A 115 14.11 1.95 -0.79
C SER A 115 14.44 2.71 0.48
N LEU A 116 13.44 3.02 1.31
CA LEU A 116 13.61 3.77 2.56
C LEU A 116 14.41 2.99 3.59
N VAL A 117 14.08 1.72 3.78
CA VAL A 117 14.77 0.84 4.72
C VAL A 117 16.18 0.52 4.22
N ARG A 118 16.35 0.18 2.94
CA ARG A 118 17.68 -0.10 2.36
C ARG A 118 18.63 1.09 2.48
N ARG A 119 18.13 2.31 2.32
CA ARG A 119 18.91 3.56 2.45
C ARG A 119 19.09 4.01 3.90
N LYS A 120 18.58 3.25 4.88
CA LYS A 120 18.61 3.55 6.32
C LYS A 120 17.95 4.89 6.68
N ILE A 121 16.98 5.31 5.88
CA ILE A 121 16.20 6.53 6.14
C ILE A 121 15.11 6.23 7.16
N VAL A 122 14.50 5.05 7.04
CA VAL A 122 13.50 4.53 7.96
C VAL A 122 14.03 3.24 8.55
N LYS A 123 13.95 3.10 9.87
CA LYS A 123 14.26 1.85 10.55
C LYS A 123 13.08 0.89 10.40
N ILE A 124 13.36 -0.36 10.07
CA ILE A 124 12.32 -1.37 9.96
C ILE A 124 11.61 -1.58 11.31
N GLU A 125 12.36 -1.41 12.40
CA GLU A 125 11.89 -1.39 13.79
C GLU A 125 10.74 -0.42 14.02
N SER A 126 10.73 0.70 13.31
CA SER A 126 9.78 1.80 13.53
C SER A 126 8.49 1.60 12.74
N ILE A 127 8.56 0.96 11.58
CA ILE A 127 7.38 0.64 10.76
C ILE A 127 6.78 -0.71 11.11
N ASP A 128 7.53 -1.64 11.72
CA ASP A 128 7.08 -2.98 12.07
C ASP A 128 5.79 -2.98 12.92
N PRO A 129 5.65 -2.21 14.02
CA PRO A 129 4.45 -2.25 14.85
C PRO A 129 3.17 -1.78 14.14
N ILE A 130 3.29 -1.12 12.98
CA ILE A 130 2.20 -0.36 12.37
C ILE A 130 1.81 -0.95 11.02
N LEU A 131 2.79 -1.41 10.25
CA LEU A 131 2.58 -1.86 8.88
C LEU A 131 2.78 -3.35 8.68
N SER A 132 3.53 -4.03 9.56
CA SER A 132 3.93 -5.42 9.32
C SER A 132 2.73 -6.35 9.11
N TYR A 133 1.71 -6.25 9.95
CA TYR A 133 0.50 -7.07 9.83
C TYR A 133 -0.16 -6.89 8.45
N ARG A 134 -0.42 -5.65 8.04
CA ARG A 134 -1.04 -5.30 6.76
C ARG A 134 -0.19 -5.75 5.57
N PHE A 135 1.12 -5.55 5.66
CA PHE A 135 2.06 -5.96 4.64
C PHE A 135 2.08 -7.48 4.45
N PHE A 136 2.28 -8.24 5.54
CA PHE A 136 2.35 -9.70 5.49
C PHE A 136 1.02 -10.31 5.06
N LEU A 137 -0.10 -9.79 5.56
CA LEU A 137 -1.43 -10.21 5.15
C LEU A 137 -1.60 -10.14 3.62
N ALA A 138 -1.11 -9.09 2.98
CA ALA A 138 -1.20 -8.94 1.53
C ALA A 138 -0.22 -9.84 0.77
N VAL A 139 1.07 -9.82 1.11
CA VAL A 139 2.09 -10.53 0.32
C VAL A 139 2.04 -12.04 0.53
N ASN A 140 1.53 -12.51 1.67
CA ASN A 140 1.32 -13.92 1.95
C ASN A 140 -0.13 -14.36 1.68
N ASN A 141 -0.99 -13.54 1.07
CA ASN A 141 -2.28 -14.02 0.60
C ASN A 141 -2.12 -14.76 -0.74
N LYS A 142 -2.66 -15.98 -0.83
CA LYS A 142 -2.51 -16.84 -2.01
C LYS A 142 -3.13 -16.23 -3.27
N TYR A 143 -4.25 -15.51 -3.15
CA TYR A 143 -4.92 -14.89 -4.28
C TYR A 143 -4.18 -13.64 -4.78
N MET A 144 -3.61 -12.85 -3.86
CA MET A 144 -2.68 -11.77 -4.23
C MET A 144 -1.47 -12.31 -5.00
N GLN A 145 -0.95 -13.47 -4.59
CA GLN A 145 0.14 -14.13 -5.30
C GLN A 145 -0.28 -14.63 -6.69
N GLU A 146 -1.37 -15.37 -6.79
CA GLU A 146 -1.86 -15.93 -8.05
C GLU A 146 -2.21 -14.86 -9.09
N MET A 147 -2.83 -13.76 -8.65
CA MET A 147 -3.34 -12.72 -9.55
C MET A 147 -2.29 -11.66 -9.91
N LEU A 148 -1.29 -11.43 -9.03
CA LEU A 148 -0.27 -10.39 -9.18
C LEU A 148 1.16 -10.87 -8.95
N LEU A 149 1.56 -11.17 -7.71
CA LEU A 149 2.99 -11.28 -7.35
C LEU A 149 3.70 -12.43 -8.07
N CYS A 150 3.01 -13.56 -8.23
CA CYS A 150 3.50 -14.79 -8.84
C CYS A 150 2.83 -15.07 -10.20
N ALA A 151 2.05 -14.12 -10.73
CA ALA A 151 1.44 -14.25 -12.05
C ALA A 151 2.53 -14.24 -13.13
N GLU A 152 2.40 -15.13 -14.11
CA GLU A 152 3.41 -15.31 -15.16
C GLU A 152 3.65 -14.01 -15.94
N ASN A 153 4.92 -13.65 -16.12
CA ASN A 153 5.40 -12.43 -16.79
C ASN A 153 5.10 -11.11 -16.05
N LYS A 154 4.72 -11.18 -14.76
CA LYS A 154 4.48 -9.99 -13.93
C LYS A 154 5.41 -9.91 -12.71
N GLU A 155 6.20 -10.94 -12.45
CA GLU A 155 7.03 -11.04 -11.25
C GLU A 155 8.04 -9.90 -11.11
N ILE A 156 8.61 -9.45 -12.23
CA ILE A 156 9.62 -8.38 -12.25
C ILE A 156 9.05 -7.03 -11.83
N ALA A 157 7.74 -6.80 -12.02
CA ALA A 157 7.08 -5.57 -11.61
C ALA A 157 7.06 -5.40 -10.09
N TRP A 158 7.17 -6.51 -9.34
CA TRP A 158 7.03 -6.53 -7.88
C TRP A 158 8.35 -6.78 -7.15
N GLU A 159 9.49 -6.63 -7.83
CA GLU A 159 10.83 -6.90 -7.30
C GLU A 159 11.09 -6.21 -5.94
N ALA A 160 10.67 -4.95 -5.80
CA ALA A 160 10.80 -4.20 -4.56
C ALA A 160 10.02 -4.87 -3.40
N THR A 161 8.81 -5.36 -3.68
CA THR A 161 7.96 -6.08 -2.72
C THR A 161 8.61 -7.39 -2.28
N TYR A 162 9.20 -8.16 -3.19
CA TYR A 162 9.95 -9.38 -2.86
C TYR A 162 11.14 -9.11 -1.94
N LYS A 163 11.91 -8.06 -2.24
CA LYS A 163 13.08 -7.68 -1.45
C LYS A 163 12.69 -7.12 -0.08
N LEU A 164 11.61 -6.33 -0.02
CA LEU A 164 11.02 -5.87 1.24
C LEU A 164 10.58 -7.06 2.10
N HIS A 165 9.85 -8.02 1.51
CA HIS A 165 9.42 -9.23 2.21
C HIS A 165 10.62 -9.99 2.80
N ASN A 166 11.67 -10.24 2.02
CA ASN A 166 12.89 -10.92 2.51
C ASN A 166 13.53 -10.19 3.69
N HIS A 167 13.65 -8.86 3.59
CA HIS A 167 14.27 -8.06 4.63
C HIS A 167 13.43 -8.03 5.91
N TRP A 168 12.11 -7.89 5.76
CA TRP A 168 11.15 -7.81 6.88
C TRP A 168 10.98 -9.15 7.59
N SER A 169 10.90 -10.26 6.84
CA SER A 169 10.84 -11.60 7.42
C SER A 169 12.08 -11.90 8.26
N LYS A 170 13.28 -11.62 7.74
CA LYS A 170 14.54 -11.79 8.49
C LYS A 170 14.59 -10.97 9.77
N TYR A 171 14.11 -9.72 9.71
CA TYR A 171 14.01 -8.86 10.89
C TYR A 171 13.09 -9.47 11.96
N ARG A 172 11.92 -9.99 11.57
CA ARG A 172 10.96 -10.60 12.51
C ARG A 172 11.43 -11.94 13.04
N GLU A 173 12.01 -12.79 12.20
CA GLU A 173 12.63 -14.07 12.58
C GLU A 173 13.71 -13.86 13.64
N LYS A 174 14.60 -12.88 13.45
CA LYS A 174 15.64 -12.54 14.44
C LYS A 174 15.08 -12.18 15.82
N LEU A 175 13.86 -11.64 15.85
CA LEU A 175 13.17 -11.23 17.07
C LEU A 175 12.11 -12.24 17.55
N ASN A 176 12.02 -13.43 16.94
CA ASN A 176 10.98 -14.42 17.18
C ASN A 176 9.56 -13.85 17.09
N ARG A 177 9.32 -12.94 16.13
CA ARG A 177 8.01 -12.35 15.84
C ARG A 177 7.29 -13.17 14.77
N GLU A 178 5.97 -13.31 14.92
CA GLU A 178 5.10 -14.01 13.99
C GLU A 178 5.20 -13.43 12.57
N ILE A 179 5.28 -14.27 11.54
CA ILE A 179 5.04 -13.85 10.15
C ILE A 179 3.63 -14.29 9.80
N TRP A 180 2.72 -13.33 9.63
CA TRP A 180 1.31 -13.65 9.38
C TRP A 180 1.13 -14.36 8.05
N GLU A 181 0.16 -15.30 8.01
CA GLU A 181 -0.13 -16.16 6.87
C GLU A 181 1.09 -16.95 6.35
N SER A 182 2.02 -17.34 7.24
CA SER A 182 3.27 -18.03 6.87
C SER A 182 3.07 -19.38 6.16
N GLU A 183 1.90 -20.01 6.30
CA GLU A 183 1.46 -21.18 5.55
C GLU A 183 1.43 -20.92 4.04
N TYR A 184 1.12 -19.69 3.63
CA TYR A 184 1.07 -19.21 2.24
C TYR A 184 2.22 -18.26 1.91
N CYS A 185 3.31 -18.30 2.71
CA CYS A 185 4.41 -17.35 2.63
C CYS A 185 4.94 -17.16 1.19
N LEU A 186 5.12 -15.90 0.78
CA LEU A 186 5.66 -15.53 -0.53
C LEU A 186 7.02 -16.20 -0.84
N SER A 187 7.79 -16.54 0.20
CA SER A 187 9.06 -17.25 0.08
C SER A 187 8.97 -18.62 -0.58
N LYS A 188 7.78 -19.23 -0.58
CA LYS A 188 7.48 -20.52 -1.23
C LYS A 188 7.21 -20.37 -2.73
N GLY A 189 7.05 -19.14 -3.24
CA GLY A 189 6.77 -18.84 -4.63
C GLY A 189 7.94 -19.16 -5.57
N LYS A 190 7.62 -19.62 -6.79
CA LYS A 190 8.59 -20.04 -7.82
C LYS A 190 9.67 -18.99 -8.12
N TYR A 191 9.31 -17.72 -8.14
CA TYR A 191 10.19 -16.61 -8.53
C TYR A 191 10.95 -15.99 -7.35
N TYR A 192 10.66 -16.39 -6.11
CA TYR A 192 11.14 -15.70 -4.91
C TYR A 192 12.66 -15.56 -4.86
N ASN A 193 13.37 -16.68 -5.02
CA ASN A 193 14.83 -16.72 -4.96
C ASN A 193 15.51 -15.92 -6.07
N GLN A 194 14.84 -15.73 -7.21
CA GLN A 194 15.33 -14.90 -8.30
C GLN A 194 15.18 -13.42 -7.94
N MET A 195 14.00 -13.02 -7.46
CA MET A 195 13.67 -11.60 -7.18
C MET A 195 14.44 -11.02 -5.99
N ILE A 196 14.89 -11.84 -5.03
CA ILE A 196 15.64 -11.34 -3.86
C ILE A 196 17.16 -11.20 -4.11
N LYS A 197 17.67 -11.72 -5.23
CA LYS A 197 19.11 -11.74 -5.54
C LYS A 197 19.58 -10.59 -6.44
N SER A 198 18.67 -10.01 -7.21
CA SER A 198 18.91 -8.81 -8.02
C SER A 198 19.04 -7.55 -7.18
#